data_AF-A0AAV4S246-F1
#
_entry.id   AF-A0AAV4S246-F1
#
_cell.length_a   1.000
_cell.length_b   1.000
_cell.length_c   1.000
_cell.angle_alpha   90.00
_cell.angle_beta   90.00
_cell.angle_gamma   90.00
#
_symmetry.space_group_name_H-M   'P 1'
#
loop_
_entity.id
_entity.type
_entity.pdbx_description
1 polymer ?
#
loop_
_entity_poly.entity_id
_entity_poly.type
_entity_poly.pdbx_seq_one_letter_code
_entity_poly.pdbx_strand_id
1 'polypeptide(L)'
;MGVANAAGKIMLGLCVDRASFSVLVVFVLCLVIGGIFTAMVSLYTQYYQIALYSCIFGVTWGGTLGLTPVLLVELLGKAKLNNAYGLHMMITGIALFVGTPITGKLDYYKPLKSANSMSYFGNDDVNKFSGV
;
A
#
# COMPACT_ATOMS: atom_id res chain seq x y z
N MET A 1 0.52 8.87 -11.45
CA MET A 1 1.18 7.53 -11.37
C MET A 1 2.33 7.32 -12.37
N GLY A 2 2.19 7.65 -13.67
CA GLY A 2 3.26 7.37 -14.66
C GLY A 2 4.58 8.16 -14.48
N VAL A 3 4.51 9.49 -14.35
CA VAL A 3 5.71 10.36 -14.17
C VAL A 3 6.44 10.07 -12.85
N ALA A 4 5.67 9.81 -11.79
CA ALA A 4 6.16 9.37 -10.49
C ALA A 4 7.02 8.09 -10.57
N ASN A 5 6.59 7.13 -11.38
CA ASN A 5 7.30 5.86 -11.56
C ASN A 5 8.66 6.05 -12.28
N ALA A 6 8.74 6.99 -13.24
CA ALA A 6 9.99 7.34 -13.92
C ALA A 6 10.96 8.10 -12.99
N ALA A 7 10.45 9.06 -12.21
CA ALA A 7 11.25 9.83 -11.26
C ALA A 7 11.85 8.95 -10.15
N GLY A 8 11.08 7.97 -9.65
CA GLY A 8 11.58 7.00 -8.66
C GLY A 8 12.77 6.19 -9.17
N LYS A 9 12.73 5.74 -10.43
CA LYS A 9 13.85 5.00 -11.04
C LYS A 9 15.11 5.85 -11.19
N ILE A 10 14.97 7.14 -11.49
CA ILE A 10 16.12 8.07 -11.63
C ILE A 10 16.73 8.39 -10.25
N MET A 11 15.91 8.72 -9.25
CA MET A 11 16.39 8.98 -7.88
C MET A 11 17.07 7.75 -7.27
N LEU A 12 16.52 6.56 -7.48
CA LEU A 12 17.09 5.32 -6.96
C LEU A 12 18.37 4.93 -7.71
N GLY A 13 18.43 5.16 -9.03
CA GLY A 13 19.65 4.98 -9.82
C GLY A 13 20.80 5.87 -9.33
N LEU A 14 20.50 7.14 -9.03
CA LEU A 14 21.51 8.07 -8.49
C LEU A 14 21.92 7.73 -7.05
N CYS A 15 20.98 7.28 -6.20
CA CYS A 15 21.30 6.84 -4.84
C CYS A 15 22.17 5.57 -4.81
N VAL A 16 21.96 4.63 -5.74
CA VAL A 16 22.78 3.40 -5.84
C VAL A 16 24.17 3.68 -6.42
N ASP A 17 24.29 4.66 -7.31
CA ASP A 17 25.59 5.04 -7.91
C ASP A 17 26.46 5.86 -6.95
N ARG A 18 25.85 6.72 -6.11
CA ARG A 18 26.58 7.64 -5.20
C ARG A 18 26.70 7.17 -3.77
N ALA A 19 25.83 6.28 -3.29
CA ALA A 19 25.92 5.75 -1.95
C ALA A 19 26.38 4.30 -2.03
N SER A 20 27.46 3.96 -1.32
CA SER A 20 28.06 2.61 -1.23
C SER A 20 27.14 1.59 -0.51
N PHE A 21 25.82 1.75 -0.59
CA PHE A 21 24.83 0.88 0.02
C PHE A 21 24.38 -0.20 -0.94
N SER A 22 24.21 -1.42 -0.43
CA SER A 22 23.60 -2.51 -1.18
C SER A 22 22.18 -2.13 -1.61
N VAL A 23 21.79 -2.50 -2.84
CA VAL A 23 20.42 -2.36 -3.39
C VAL A 23 19.33 -2.80 -2.40
N LEU A 24 19.65 -3.78 -1.55
CA LEU A 24 18.81 -4.26 -0.45
C LEU A 24 18.40 -3.16 0.55
N VAL A 25 19.33 -2.30 0.97
CA VAL A 25 19.04 -1.25 1.97
C VAL A 25 18.06 -0.24 1.40
N VAL A 26 18.26 0.16 0.15
CA VAL A 26 17.40 1.09 -0.56
C VAL A 26 15.99 0.52 -0.75
N PHE A 27 15.91 -0.78 -1.08
CA PHE A 27 14.63 -1.50 -1.19
C PHE A 27 13.87 -1.51 0.14
N VAL A 28 14.54 -1.86 1.24
CA VAL A 28 13.92 -1.89 2.58
C VAL A 28 13.47 -0.50 3.02
N LEU A 29 14.27 0.54 2.78
CA LEU A 29 13.88 1.92 3.11
C LEU A 29 12.63 2.36 2.35
N CYS A 30 12.54 2.03 1.05
CA CYS A 30 11.35 2.29 0.25
C CYS A 30 10.12 1.57 0.83
N LEU A 31 10.29 0.31 1.24
CA LEU A 31 9.22 -0.48 1.87
C LEU A 31 8.75 0.12 3.20
N VAL A 32 9.69 0.53 4.06
CA VAL A 32 9.40 1.10 5.38
C VAL A 32 8.67 2.44 5.22
N ILE A 33 9.16 3.31 4.34
CA ILE A 33 8.51 4.60 4.05
C ILE A 33 7.10 4.35 3.50
N GLY A 34 6.95 3.47 2.51
CA GLY A 34 5.63 3.12 1.97
C GLY A 34 4.66 2.59 3.02
N GLY A 35 5.12 1.68 3.87
CA GLY A 35 4.32 1.10 4.95
C GLY A 35 3.88 2.13 6.01
N ILE A 36 4.77 3.05 6.41
CA ILE A 36 4.45 4.13 7.35
C ILE A 36 3.39 5.06 6.75
N PHE A 37 3.57 5.45 5.49
CA PHE A 37 2.60 6.29 4.79
C PHE A 37 1.23 5.58 4.68
N THR A 38 1.20 4.28 4.37
CA THR A 38 -0.05 3.50 4.31
C THR A 38 -0.70 3.35 5.67
N ALA A 39 0.05 3.22 6.76
CA ALA A 39 -0.54 3.20 8.10
C ALA A 39 -1.19 4.55 8.46
N MET A 40 -0.57 5.67 8.06
CA MET A 40 -1.12 7.01 8.28
C MET A 40 -2.32 7.33 7.38
N VAL A 41 -2.54 6.61 6.26
CA VAL A 41 -3.67 6.88 5.35
C VAL A 41 -5.04 6.74 6.01
N SER A 42 -5.14 5.86 7.01
CA SER A 42 -6.40 5.61 7.73
C SER A 42 -6.88 6.81 8.55
N LEU A 43 -6.04 7.85 8.73
CA LEU A 43 -6.33 9.05 9.52
C LEU A 43 -6.64 10.29 8.67
N TYR A 44 -6.46 10.23 7.33
CA TYR A 44 -6.66 11.38 6.46
C TYR A 44 -8.09 11.44 5.90
N THR A 45 -8.77 12.57 6.12
CA THR A 45 -10.15 12.82 5.66
C THR A 45 -10.23 13.83 4.51
N GLN A 46 -9.14 14.54 4.21
CA GLN A 46 -9.12 15.62 3.23
C GLN A 46 -8.62 15.15 1.86
N TYR A 47 -9.33 15.55 0.79
CA TYR A 47 -9.03 15.16 -0.60
C TYR A 47 -7.59 15.47 -1.02
N TYR A 48 -7.05 16.63 -0.63
CA TYR A 48 -5.69 17.06 -0.98
C TYR A 48 -4.63 16.12 -0.38
N GLN A 49 -4.81 15.67 0.86
CA GLN A 49 -3.87 14.76 1.53
C GLN A 49 -3.86 13.38 0.87
N ILE A 50 -5.03 12.89 0.46
CA ILE A 50 -5.18 11.59 -0.21
C ILE A 50 -4.56 11.63 -1.62
N ALA A 51 -4.71 12.75 -2.34
CA ALA A 51 -4.10 12.93 -3.66
C ALA A 51 -2.56 12.94 -3.59
N LEU A 52 -2.00 13.66 -2.60
CA LEU A 52 -0.56 13.75 -2.39
C LEU A 52 0.03 12.41 -1.90
N TYR A 53 -0.69 11.72 -1.02
CA TYR A 53 -0.38 10.34 -0.60
C TYR A 53 -0.32 9.38 -1.79
N SER A 54 -1.32 9.43 -2.68
CA SER A 54 -1.41 8.56 -3.86
C SER A 54 -0.21 8.71 -4.79
N CYS A 55 0.28 9.95 -4.97
CA CYS A 55 1.52 10.20 -5.72
C CYS A 55 2.74 9.54 -5.08
N ILE A 56 2.95 9.74 -3.77
CA ILE A 56 4.11 9.19 -3.03
C ILE A 56 4.05 7.65 -3.00
N PHE A 57 2.87 7.09 -2.72
CA PHE A 57 2.64 5.66 -2.72
C PHE A 57 2.91 5.06 -4.11
N GLY A 58 2.46 5.71 -5.18
CA GLY A 58 2.72 5.29 -6.55
C GLY A 58 4.21 5.30 -6.93
N VAL A 59 4.97 6.32 -6.48
CA VAL A 59 6.44 6.36 -6.66
C VAL A 59 7.09 5.18 -5.93
N THR A 60 6.71 4.98 -4.66
CA THR A 60 7.33 4.02 -3.75
C THR A 60 7.05 2.57 -4.21
N TRP A 61 5.80 2.27 -4.52
CA TRP A 61 5.37 0.97 -5.01
C TRP A 61 5.95 0.66 -6.40
N GLY A 62 5.93 1.64 -7.31
CA GLY A 62 6.50 1.50 -8.65
C GLY A 62 8.02 1.31 -8.63
N GLY A 63 8.72 2.05 -7.77
CA GLY A 63 10.15 1.90 -7.53
C GLY A 63 10.49 0.52 -6.99
N THR A 64 9.77 0.05 -5.97
CA THR A 64 9.95 -1.27 -5.37
C THR A 64 9.81 -2.38 -6.42
N LEU A 65 8.75 -2.36 -7.23
CA LEU A 65 8.55 -3.33 -8.32
C LEU A 65 9.67 -3.30 -9.39
N GLY A 66 10.19 -2.12 -9.70
CA GLY A 66 11.31 -1.95 -10.64
C GLY A 66 12.67 -2.38 -10.07
N LEU A 67 12.86 -2.27 -8.75
CA LEU A 67 14.08 -2.66 -8.05
C LEU A 67 14.11 -4.14 -7.68
N THR A 68 12.96 -4.78 -7.46
CA THR A 68 12.88 -6.22 -7.16
C THR A 68 13.70 -7.10 -8.12
N PRO A 69 13.58 -6.99 -9.46
CA PRO A 69 14.40 -7.82 -10.35
C PRO A 69 15.90 -7.48 -10.24
N VAL A 70 16.26 -6.22 -10.02
CA VAL A 70 17.68 -5.81 -9.83
C VAL A 70 18.23 -6.42 -8.54
N LEU A 71 17.48 -6.31 -7.43
CA LEU A 71 17.82 -6.92 -6.14
C LEU A 71 17.97 -8.44 -6.25
N LEU A 72 17.06 -9.12 -6.96
CA LEU A 72 17.13 -10.56 -7.14
C LEU A 72 18.35 -11.00 -7.97
N VAL A 73 18.79 -10.19 -8.95
CA VAL A 73 20.04 -10.46 -9.68
C VAL A 73 21.24 -10.36 -8.75
N GLU A 74 21.28 -9.33 -7.90
CA GLU A 74 22.37 -9.12 -6.94
C GLU A 74 22.43 -10.24 -5.88
N LEU A 75 21.28 -10.74 -5.42
CA LEU A 75 21.20 -11.74 -4.35
C LEU A 75 21.30 -13.20 -4.84
N LEU A 76 20.63 -13.55 -5.94
CA LEU A 76 20.54 -14.95 -6.43
C LEU A 76 21.41 -15.22 -7.66
N GLY A 77 21.97 -14.17 -8.27
CA GLY A 77 22.68 -14.26 -9.53
C GLY A 77 21.74 -14.30 -10.75
N LYS A 78 22.28 -13.87 -11.89
CA LYS A 78 21.53 -13.70 -13.16
C LYS A 78 20.79 -14.95 -13.64
N ALA A 79 21.30 -16.15 -13.34
CA ALA A 79 20.76 -17.41 -13.85
C ALA A 79 19.40 -17.80 -13.26
N LYS A 80 19.09 -17.38 -12.03
CA LYS A 80 17.84 -17.75 -11.32
C LYS A 80 16.85 -16.59 -11.17
N LEU A 81 17.17 -15.42 -11.75
CA LEU A 81 16.37 -14.20 -11.64
C LEU A 81 14.91 -14.42 -12.04
N ASN A 82 14.67 -14.89 -13.26
CA ASN A 82 13.32 -14.99 -13.80
C ASN A 82 12.44 -15.95 -12.99
N ASN A 83 13.02 -17.06 -12.52
CA ASN A 83 12.31 -18.02 -11.69
C ASN A 83 11.95 -17.43 -10.33
N ALA A 84 12.89 -16.73 -9.68
CA ALA A 84 12.64 -16.10 -8.39
C ALA A 84 11.66 -14.92 -8.48
N TYR A 85 11.76 -14.10 -9.53
CA TYR A 85 10.84 -12.99 -9.76
C TYR A 85 9.43 -13.49 -10.12
N GLY A 86 9.34 -14.56 -10.92
CA GLY A 86 8.08 -15.24 -11.22
C GLY A 86 7.41 -15.80 -9.97
N LEU A 87 8.18 -16.43 -9.07
CA LEU A 87 7.67 -16.90 -7.79
C LEU A 87 7.19 -15.75 -6.89
N HIS A 88 7.91 -14.62 -6.85
CA HIS A 88 7.49 -13.42 -6.12
C HIS A 88 6.16 -12.87 -6.62
N MET A 89 5.98 -12.80 -7.95
CA MET A 89 4.73 -12.37 -8.58
C MET A 89 3.59 -13.36 -8.32
N MET A 90 3.87 -14.67 -8.31
CA MET A 90 2.89 -15.70 -7.94
C MET A 90 2.38 -15.50 -6.51
N ILE A 91 3.27 -15.31 -5.54
CA ILE A 91 2.90 -15.07 -4.13
C ILE A 91 2.05 -13.79 -4.02
N THR A 92 2.47 -12.72 -4.69
CA THR A 92 1.72 -11.45 -4.67
C THR A 92 0.35 -11.58 -5.35
N GLY A 93 0.26 -12.33 -6.46
CA GLY A 93 -1.00 -12.62 -7.13
C GLY A 93 -1.97 -13.39 -6.24
N ILE A 94 -1.49 -14.43 -5.54
CA ILE A 94 -2.31 -15.19 -4.58
C ILE A 94 -2.72 -14.29 -3.40
N ALA A 95 -1.81 -13.47 -2.87
CA ALA A 95 -2.11 -12.53 -1.80
C ALA A 95 -3.21 -11.53 -2.21
N LEU A 96 -3.18 -11.01 -3.43
CA LEU A 96 -4.22 -10.13 -3.97
C LEU A 96 -5.55 -10.87 -4.21
N PHE A 97 -5.49 -12.11 -4.67
CA PHE A 97 -6.66 -12.97 -4.86
C PHE A 97 -7.37 -13.28 -3.55
N VAL A 98 -6.62 -13.48 -2.46
CA VAL A 98 -7.18 -13.71 -1.11
C VAL A 98 -7.53 -12.40 -0.41
N GLY A 99 -6.81 -11.31 -0.70
CA GLY A 99 -7.04 -10.00 -0.09
C GLY A 99 -8.39 -9.38 -0.49
N THR A 100 -8.77 -9.45 -1.76
CA THR A 100 -10.06 -8.92 -2.25
C THR A 100 -11.29 -9.52 -1.55
N PRO A 101 -11.46 -10.85 -1.39
CA PRO A 101 -12.60 -11.42 -0.68
C PRO A 101 -12.58 -11.15 0.83
N ILE A 102 -11.41 -11.06 1.46
CA ILE A 102 -11.29 -10.72 2.88
C ILE A 102 -11.74 -9.27 3.11
N THR A 103 -11.25 -8.33 2.31
CA THR A 103 -11.65 -6.91 2.38
C THR A 103 -13.13 -6.75 2.07
N GLY A 104 -13.66 -7.45 1.06
CA GLY A 104 -15.09 -7.43 0.74
C GLY A 104 -15.99 -7.96 1.86
N LYS A 105 -15.58 -9.04 2.54
CA LYS A 105 -16.30 -9.53 3.74
C LYS A 105 -16.24 -8.53 4.88
N LEU A 106 -15.08 -7.94 5.15
CA LEU A 106 -14.91 -6.94 6.22
C LEU A 106 -15.79 -5.69 5.96
N ASP A 107 -15.82 -5.21 4.73
CA ASP A 107 -16.67 -4.08 4.35
C ASP A 107 -18.15 -4.44 4.30
N TYR A 108 -18.55 -5.71 4.18
CA TYR A 108 -19.94 -6.16 4.35
C TYR A 108 -20.39 -6.14 5.81
N TYR A 109 -19.49 -6.35 6.79
CA TYR A 109 -19.83 -6.26 8.22
C TYR A 109 -19.83 -4.81 8.76
N LYS A 110 -19.07 -3.89 8.15
CA LYS A 110 -19.09 -2.46 8.54
C LYS A 110 -20.47 -1.79 8.46
N PRO A 111 -21.31 -1.98 7.41
CA PRO A 111 -22.65 -1.40 7.38
C PRO A 111 -23.58 -2.01 8.44
N LEU A 112 -23.37 -3.27 8.85
CA LEU A 112 -24.19 -3.87 9.93
C LEU A 112 -23.86 -3.27 11.31
N LYS A 113 -22.58 -2.99 11.58
CA LYS A 113 -22.16 -2.31 12.82
C LYS A 113 -22.49 -0.81 12.80
N SER A 114 -22.42 -0.17 11.62
CA SER A 114 -22.80 1.24 11.42
C SER A 114 -24.33 1.45 11.48
N ALA A 115 -25.12 0.56 10.87
CA ALA A 115 -26.59 0.60 10.91
C ALA A 115 -27.13 0.29 12.31
N ASN A 116 -26.50 -0.63 13.04
CA ASN A 116 -26.77 -0.82 14.48
C ASN A 116 -26.52 0.50 15.24
N SER A 117 -25.35 1.14 15.11
CA SER A 117 -25.07 2.41 15.80
C SER A 117 -25.96 3.58 15.39
N MET A 118 -26.46 3.58 14.14
CA MET A 118 -27.43 4.56 13.65
C MET A 118 -28.86 4.30 14.15
N SER A 119 -29.16 3.05 14.54
CA SER A 119 -30.42 2.69 15.20
C SER A 119 -30.47 3.12 16.67
N TYR A 120 -29.31 3.23 17.34
CA TYR A 120 -29.21 3.79 18.70
C TYR A 120 -29.37 5.32 18.70
N PHE A 121 -28.71 6.03 17.77
CA PHE A 121 -28.94 7.47 17.60
C PHE A 121 -30.39 7.80 17.22
N GLY A 122 -31.01 7.00 16.34
CA GLY A 122 -32.40 7.18 15.94
C GLY A 122 -33.42 6.87 17.04
N ASN A 123 -33.12 6.01 18.01
CA ASN A 123 -34.02 5.69 19.14
C ASN A 123 -33.96 6.74 20.26
N ASP A 124 -32.80 7.34 20.51
CA ASP A 124 -32.65 8.39 21.51
C ASP A 124 -33.35 9.70 21.10
N ASP A 125 -33.45 9.97 19.79
CA ASP A 125 -34.18 11.13 19.26
C ASP A 125 -35.71 10.94 19.33
N VAL A 126 -36.26 9.74 19.02
CA VAL A 126 -37.73 9.52 19.16
C VAL A 126 -38.20 9.50 20.61
N ASN A 127 -37.38 9.06 21.56
CA ASN A 127 -37.73 9.08 22.99
C ASN A 127 -37.65 10.49 23.61
N LYS A 128 -37.02 11.46 22.94
CA LYS A 128 -37.00 12.87 23.37
C LYS A 128 -38.18 13.69 22.82
N PHE A 129 -38.75 13.28 21.69
CA PHE A 129 -39.93 13.93 21.09
C PHE A 129 -41.25 13.24 21.43
N SER A 130 -41.23 12.01 21.96
CA SER A 130 -42.39 11.32 22.54
C SER A 130 -42.32 11.41 24.07
N GLY A 131 -42.79 12.53 24.62
CA GLY A 131 -42.71 12.85 26.03
C GLY A 131 -43.22 11.75 26.97
N VAL A 132 -42.32 11.34 27.87
CA VAL A 132 -42.60 11.05 29.29
C VAL A 132 -41.57 11.83 30.09
#